data_AF-A0A392PTT6-F1
#
_entry.id   AF-A0A392PTT6-F1
#
_cell.length_a   1.000
_cell.length_b   1.000
_cell.length_c   1.000
_cell.angle_alpha   90.00
_cell.angle_beta   90.00
_cell.angle_gamma   90.00
#
_symmetry.space_group_name_H-M   'P 1'
#
loop_
_entity.id
_entity.type
_entity.pdbx_description
1 polymer ?
#
loop_
_entity_poly.entity_id
_entity_poly.type
_entity_poly.pdbx_seq_one_letter_code
_entity_poly.pdbx_strand_id
1 'polypeptide(L)' 'MDESILRVRIVMALLLGAHNECRDMILEAANELWLQLHVKRDLAQNIKKQRRCPHVEEQMH' A
#
# COMPACT_ATOMS: atom_id res chain seq x y z
N MET A 1 -3.19 -12.53 22.47
CA MET A 1 -2.81 -11.55 21.43
C MET A 1 -1.44 -11.96 20.95
N ASP A 2 -1.22 -12.09 19.63
CA ASP A 2 0.08 -12.47 19.06
C ASP A 2 1.16 -11.47 19.50
N GLU A 3 2.31 -11.97 19.96
CA GLU A 3 3.42 -11.15 20.45
C GLU A 3 3.95 -10.20 19.37
N SER A 4 3.93 -10.63 18.11
CA SER A 4 4.33 -9.79 16.97
C SER A 4 3.38 -8.61 16.80
N ILE A 5 2.08 -8.83 16.95
CA ILE A 5 1.06 -7.78 16.90
C ILE A 5 1.26 -6.79 18.05
N LEU A 6 1.55 -7.29 19.26
CA LEU A 6 1.80 -6.43 20.41
C LEU A 6 3.05 -5.55 20.21
N ARG A 7 4.15 -6.12 19.71
CA ARG A 7 5.38 -5.37 19.40
C ARG A 7 5.13 -4.27 18.37
N VAL A 8 4.41 -4.58 17.29
CA VAL A 8 4.05 -3.59 16.26
C VAL A 8 3.22 -2.45 16.84
N ARG A 9 2.25 -2.75 17.72
CA ARG A 9 1.42 -1.73 18.39
C ARG A 9 2.25 -0.80 19.27
N ILE A 10 3.19 -1.34 20.03
CA ILE A 10 4.09 -0.54 20.89
C ILE A 10 4.96 0.39 20.04
N VAL A 11 5.57 -0.14 18.97
CA VAL A 11 6.39 0.66 18.05
C VAL A 11 5.57 1.77 17.41
N MET A 12 4.35 1.49 16.95
CA MET A 12 3.45 2.51 16.38
C MET A 12 3.05 3.58 17.40
N ALA A 13 2.80 3.20 18.66
CA ALA A 13 2.47 4.16 19.71
C ALA A 13 3.63 5.13 19.99
N LEU A 14 4.87 4.65 19.93
CA LEU A 14 6.07 5.49 20.09
C LEU A 14 6.28 6.40 18.87
N LEU A 15 6.19 5.84 17.66
CA LEU A 15 6.44 6.59 16.42
C LEU A 15 5.36 7.63 16.13
N LEU A 16 4.11 7.36 16.47
CA LEU A 16 2.97 8.24 16.20
C LEU A 16 2.52 9.04 17.43
N GLY A 17 3.29 8.98 18.51
CA GLY A 17 3.04 9.73 19.74
C GLY A 17 3.08 11.25 19.52
N ALA A 18 2.33 11.99 20.34
CA ALA A 18 2.15 13.44 20.19
C ALA A 18 3.44 14.27 20.34
N HIS A 19 4.48 13.71 20.96
CA HIS A 19 5.77 14.36 21.19
C HIS A 19 6.85 13.95 20.17
N ASN A 20 6.50 13.17 19.14
CA ASN A 20 7.45 12.85 18.08
C ASN A 20 7.41 13.92 16.99
N GLU A 21 8.45 14.74 16.92
CA GLU A 21 8.61 15.79 15.91
C GLU A 21 8.67 15.20 14.48
N CYS A 22 9.08 13.94 14.34
CA CYS A 22 9.12 13.25 13.06
C CYS A 22 7.77 12.62 12.67
N ARG A 23 6.71 12.75 13.49
CA ARG A 23 5.42 12.10 13.26
C ARG A 23 4.84 12.41 11.88
N ASP A 24 4.89 13.66 11.47
CA ASP A 24 4.31 14.09 10.19
C ASP A 24 5.10 13.52 9.00
N MET A 25 6.44 13.53 9.07
CA MET A 25 7.30 12.89 8.06
C MET A 25 7.07 11.38 7.97
N ILE A 26 6.87 10.71 9.12
CA ILE A 26 6.57 9.27 9.17
C ILE A 26 5.21 8.99 8.52
N LEU A 27 4.20 9.82 8.80
CA LEU A 27 2.86 9.68 8.20
C LEU A 27 2.88 9.93 6.70
N GLU A 28 3.62 10.95 6.23
CA GLU A 28 3.78 11.24 4.82
C GLU A 28 4.44 10.07 4.06
N ALA A 29 5.57 9.57 4.55
CA ALA A 29 6.26 8.42 3.96
C ALA A 29 5.39 7.15 3.97
N ALA A 30 4.64 6.91 5.05
CA ALA A 30 3.72 5.78 5.13
C ALA A 30 2.56 5.89 4.12
N ASN A 31 2.01 7.09 3.93
CA ASN A 31 0.96 7.35 2.96
C ASN A 31 1.45 7.20 1.51
N GLU A 32 2.65 7.71 1.19
CA GLU A 32 3.25 7.50 -0.13
C GLU A 32 3.46 6.00 -0.42
N LEU A 33 4.00 5.26 0.55
CA LEU A 33 4.22 3.82 0.40
C LEU A 33 2.88 3.07 0.24
N TRP A 34 1.86 3.45 1.02
CA TRP A 34 0.52 2.88 0.90
C TRP A 34 -0.06 3.10 -0.49
N LEU A 35 0.04 4.32 -1.03
CA LEU A 35 -0.41 4.65 -2.38
C LEU A 35 0.33 3.80 -3.43
N GLN A 36 1.65 3.71 -3.32
CA GLN A 36 2.46 2.90 -4.24
C GLN A 36 2.08 1.42 -4.20
N LEU A 37 1.82 0.86 -3.01
CA LEU A 37 1.37 -0.53 -2.86
C LEU A 37 -0.01 -0.75 -3.47
N HIS A 38 -0.93 0.21 -3.33
CA HIS A 38 -2.26 0.15 -3.94
C HIS A 38 -2.19 0.22 -5.46
N VAL A 39 -1.41 1.16 -6.00
CA VAL A 39 -1.16 1.27 -7.45
C VAL A 39 -0.56 -0.03 -8.00
N LYS A 40 0.45 -0.61 -7.31
CA LYS A 40 1.06 -1.88 -7.72
C LYS A 40 0.07 -3.05 -7.67
N ARG A 41 -0.78 -3.11 -6.63
CA ARG A 41 -1.83 -4.14 -6.50
C ARG A 41 -2.84 -4.03 -7.65
N ASP A 42 -3.32 -2.83 -7.93
CA ASP A 42 -4.33 -2.58 -8.94
C ASP A 42 -3.77 -2.87 -10.35
N LEU A 43 -2.51 -2.48 -10.61
CA LEU A 43 -1.79 -2.86 -11.83
C LEU A 43 -1.67 -4.38 -11.97
N ALA A 44 -1.27 -5.09 -10.90
CA ALA A 44 -1.17 -6.54 -10.91
C ALA A 44 -2.53 -7.22 -11.16
N GLN A 45 -3.62 -6.66 -10.62
CA GLN A 45 -4.97 -7.14 -10.90
C GLN A 45 -5.38 -6.89 -12.36
N ASN A 46 -5.06 -5.71 -12.92
CA ASN A 46 -5.35 -5.39 -14.32
C ASN A 46 -4.58 -6.29 -15.29
N ILE A 47 -3.30 -6.57 -15.04
CA ILE A 47 -2.52 -7.54 -15.83
C ILE A 47 -3.15 -8.94 -15.76
N LYS A 48 -3.61 -9.37 -14.57
CA LYS A 48 -4.31 -10.66 -14.43
C LYS A 48 -5.62 -10.69 -15.20
N LYS A 49 -6.39 -9.60 -15.21
CA LYS A 49 -7.62 -9.47 -16.00
C LYS A 49 -7.31 -9.52 -17.50
N GLN A 50 -6.31 -8.77 -17.95
CA GLN A 50 -5.87 -8.77 -19.35
C GLN A 50 -5.43 -10.17 -19.81
N ARG A 51 -4.69 -10.91 -18.98
CA ARG A 51 -4.29 -12.29 -19.27
C ARG A 51 -5.46 -13.28 -19.29
N ARG A 52 -6.57 -12.97 -18.60
CA ARG A 52 -7.79 -13.81 -18.57
C ARG A 52 -8.78 -13.47 -19.68
N CYS A 53 -8.61 -12.34 -20.36
CA CYS A 53 -9.38 -11.97 -21.55
C CYS A 53 -8.49 -12.06 -22.79
N PRO A 54 -8.41 -13.20 -23.48
CA PRO A 54 -7.85 -13.19 -24.82
C PRO A 54 -8.85 -12.48 -25.75
N HIS A 55 -8.42 -11.38 -26.38
CA HIS A 55 -9.06 -10.70 -27.52
C HIS A 55 -10.42 -10.00 -27.33
N VAL A 56 -10.37 -8.66 -27.38
CA VAL A 56 -11.34 -7.79 -28.09
C VAL A 56 -10.49 -6.57 -28.53
N GLU A 57 -9.76 -6.63 -29.66
CA GLU A 57 -10.09 -6.17 -31.03
C GLU A 57 -8.87 -5.30 -31.44
N GLU A 58 -8.00 -5.69 -32.37
CA GLU A 58 -8.21 -5.66 -33.82
C GLU A 58 -9.57 -5.09 -34.25
N GLN A 59 -9.72 -3.76 -34.14
CA GLN A 59 -10.53 -2.93 -35.04
C GLN A 59 -10.35 -1.43 -34.69
N MET A 60 -9.22 -0.87 -35.12
CA MET A 60 -9.17 0.54 -35.52
C MET A 60 -8.67 0.57 -36.96
N HIS A 61 -9.62 0.35 -37.87
CA HIS A 61 -9.55 0.77 -39.26
C HIS A 61 -10.52 1.94 -39.43
#